data_AF-A0A7K5YZB7-F1
#
_entry.id   AF-A0A7K5YZB7-F1
#
_cell.length_a   1.000
_cell.length_b   1.000
_cell.length_c   1.000
_cell.angle_alpha   90.00
_cell.angle_beta   90.00
_cell.angle_gamma   90.00
#
_symmetry.space_group_name_H-M   'P 1'
#
loop_
_entity.id
_entity.type
_entity.pdbx_description
1 polymer ?
#
loop_
_entity_poly.entity_id
_entity_poly.type
_entity_poly.pdbx_seq_one_letter_code
_entity_poly.pdbx_strand_id
1 'polypeptide(L)'
;GLAALLQALGEPRPPAQLGPLLCNLSQLPQGRRGLLDRSRCSVQRLLPFTQDKDSVVRRRGIVGALRNCCFQHGETPGPSPTLPRP
;
A
#
# COMPACT_ATOMS: atom_id res chain seq x y z
N GLY A 1 -9.09 -9.54 -3.18
CA GLY A 1 -7.97 -9.37 -2.22
C GLY A 1 -6.84 -8.57 -2.84
N LEU A 2 -5.81 -8.19 -2.07
CA LEU A 2 -4.67 -7.36 -2.54
C LEU A 2 -4.00 -7.92 -3.81
N ALA A 3 -3.83 -9.23 -3.90
CA ALA A 3 -3.25 -9.88 -5.08
C ALA A 3 -4.01 -9.56 -6.38
N ALA A 4 -5.34 -9.53 -6.34
CA ALA A 4 -6.17 -9.17 -7.50
C ALA A 4 -5.99 -7.69 -7.91
N LEU A 5 -5.83 -6.80 -6.93
CA LEU A 5 -5.55 -5.38 -7.21
C LEU A 5 -4.17 -5.19 -7.86
N LEU A 6 -3.16 -5.94 -7.39
CA LEU A 6 -1.82 -5.91 -7.97
C LEU A 6 -1.77 -6.54 -9.35
N GLN A 7 -2.58 -7.57 -9.60
CA GLN A 7 -2.73 -8.15 -10.93
C GLN A 7 -3.39 -7.17 -11.90
N ALA A 8 -4.45 -6.48 -11.46
CA ALA A 8 -5.12 -5.46 -12.27
C ALA A 8 -4.23 -4.26 -12.62
N LEU A 9 -3.17 -3.99 -11.83
CA LEU A 9 -2.13 -2.99 -12.18
C LEU A 9 -1.21 -3.44 -13.32
N GLY A 10 -1.10 -4.75 -13.58
CA GLY A 10 -0.32 -5.30 -14.68
C GLY A 10 -1.02 -5.22 -16.04
N GLU A 11 -2.31 -4.89 -16.06
CA GLU A 11 -3.08 -4.71 -17.28
C GLU A 11 -2.62 -3.46 -18.05
N PRO A 12 -2.67 -3.45 -19.39
CA PRO A 12 -2.19 -2.33 -20.20
C PRO A 12 -2.93 -1.00 -19.93
N ARG A 13 -4.18 -1.08 -19.43
CA ARG A 13 -4.98 0.08 -19.04
C ARG A 13 -5.67 -0.19 -17.69
N PRO A 14 -4.95 -0.02 -16.58
CA PRO A 14 -5.49 -0.31 -15.26
C PRO A 14 -6.58 0.69 -14.88
N PRO A 15 -7.66 0.27 -14.18
CA PRO A 15 -8.69 1.19 -13.71
C PRO A 15 -8.13 2.32 -12.84
N ALA A 16 -8.63 3.54 -13.02
CA ALA A 16 -8.18 4.71 -12.24
C ALA A 16 -8.36 4.52 -10.72
N GLN A 17 -9.41 3.78 -10.35
CA GLN A 17 -9.84 3.49 -8.98
C GLN A 17 -8.85 2.58 -8.22
N LEU A 18 -7.93 1.90 -8.91
CA LEU A 18 -6.92 1.08 -8.23
C LEU A 18 -6.04 1.91 -7.29
N GLY A 19 -5.69 3.15 -7.68
CA GLY A 19 -4.91 4.04 -6.82
C GLY A 19 -5.60 4.30 -5.47
N PRO A 20 -6.82 4.86 -5.44
CA PRO A 20 -7.57 5.07 -4.20
C PRO A 20 -7.80 3.79 -3.38
N LEU A 21 -8.10 2.65 -4.02
CA LEU A 21 -8.28 1.38 -3.32
C LEU A 21 -7.01 0.93 -2.59
N LEU A 22 -5.86 1.02 -3.25
CA LEU A 22 -4.57 0.70 -2.63
C LEU A 22 -4.20 1.70 -1.53
N CYS A 23 -4.51 2.99 -1.72
CA CYS A 23 -4.33 4.01 -0.71
C CYS A 23 -5.11 3.69 0.57
N ASN A 24 -6.39 3.35 0.44
CA ASN A 24 -7.23 2.97 1.58
C ASN A 24 -6.73 1.71 2.26
N LEU A 25 -6.40 0.67 1.48
CA LEU A 25 -5.91 -0.60 2.01
C LEU A 25 -4.58 -0.43 2.78
N SER A 26 -3.69 0.43 2.29
CA SER A 26 -2.40 0.73 2.95
C SER A 26 -2.52 1.48 4.28
N GLN A 27 -3.70 1.97 4.66
CA GLN A 27 -3.91 2.55 6.00
C GLN A 27 -3.95 1.45 7.08
N LEU A 28 -4.32 0.22 6.71
CA LEU A 28 -4.39 -0.92 7.61
C LEU A 28 -3.02 -1.64 7.73
N PRO A 29 -2.63 -2.12 8.92
CA PRO A 29 -1.37 -2.85 9.10
C PRO A 29 -1.22 -4.07 8.18
N GLN A 30 -2.29 -4.84 7.98
CA GLN A 30 -2.29 -6.02 7.12
C GLN A 30 -2.11 -5.63 5.65
N GLY A 31 -2.72 -4.51 5.23
CA GLY A 31 -2.57 -3.97 3.90
C GLY A 31 -1.14 -3.51 3.62
N ARG A 32 -0.52 -2.79 4.57
CA ARG A 32 0.91 -2.41 4.48
C ARG A 32 1.81 -3.64 4.40
N ARG A 33 1.60 -4.64 5.27
CA ARG A 33 2.38 -5.89 5.26
C ARG A 33 2.31 -6.58 3.89
N GLY A 34 1.12 -6.64 3.28
CA GLY A 34 0.96 -7.21 1.95
C GLY A 34 1.62 -6.40 0.83
N LEU A 35 1.63 -5.07 0.93
CA LEU A 35 2.29 -4.19 -0.04
C LEU A 35 3.82 -4.19 0.11
N LEU A 36 4.32 -4.34 1.33
CA LEU A 36 5.75 -4.38 1.65
C LEU A 36 6.35 -5.80 1.58
N ASP A 37 5.54 -6.81 1.23
CA ASP A 37 5.98 -8.18 1.03
C ASP A 37 6.99 -8.26 -0.15
N ARG A 38 8.24 -8.58 0.19
CA ARG A 38 9.35 -8.65 -0.78
C ARG A 38 9.11 -9.72 -1.85
N SER A 39 8.39 -10.79 -1.55
CA SER A 39 8.12 -11.86 -2.52
C SER A 39 7.23 -11.40 -3.69
N ARG A 40 6.46 -10.32 -3.48
CA ARG A 40 5.49 -9.81 -4.46
C ARG A 40 6.02 -8.64 -5.29
N CYS A 41 7.13 -8.04 -4.86
CA CYS A 41 7.71 -6.83 -5.47
C CYS A 41 6.66 -5.73 -5.71
N SER A 42 5.67 -5.59 -4.82
CA SER A 42 4.52 -4.72 -5.06
C SER A 42 4.95 -3.26 -5.17
N VAL A 43 5.86 -2.80 -4.31
CA VAL A 43 6.37 -1.41 -4.34
C VAL A 43 6.99 -1.08 -5.70
N GLN A 44 7.84 -1.97 -6.25
CA GLN A 44 8.45 -1.73 -7.56
C GLN A 44 7.40 -1.62 -8.67
N ARG A 45 6.33 -2.41 -8.61
CA ARG A 45 5.21 -2.34 -9.56
C ARG A 45 4.41 -1.05 -9.45
N LEU A 46 4.42 -0.38 -8.30
CA LEU A 46 3.72 0.88 -8.08
C LEU A 46 4.52 2.09 -8.60
N LEU A 47 5.85 2.00 -8.67
CA LEU A 47 6.72 3.14 -9.03
C LEU A 47 6.38 3.79 -10.39
N PRO A 48 6.11 3.05 -11.48
CA PRO A 48 5.77 3.66 -12.77
C PRO A 48 4.53 4.56 -12.69
N PHE A 49 3.59 4.23 -11.79
CA PHE A 49 2.35 4.99 -11.65
C PHE A 49 2.52 6.31 -10.90
N THR A 50 3.69 6.59 -10.31
CA THR A 50 3.97 7.88 -9.66
C THR A 50 4.07 9.04 -10.67
N GLN A 51 4.37 8.71 -11.93
CA GLN A 51 4.46 9.67 -13.04
C GLN A 51 3.33 9.49 -14.06
N ASP A 52 2.29 8.75 -13.71
CA ASP A 52 1.15 8.45 -14.57
C ASP A 52 0.45 9.72 -15.05
N LYS A 53 0.43 9.90 -16.37
CA LYS A 53 -0.19 11.05 -17.06
C LYS A 53 -1.64 10.77 -17.47
N ASP A 54 -2.03 9.50 -17.57
CA ASP A 54 -3.35 9.09 -18.04
C ASP A 54 -4.40 9.20 -16.95
N SER A 55 -3.99 9.12 -15.68
CA SER A 55 -4.91 9.27 -14.55
C SER A 55 -4.27 9.93 -13.35
N VAL A 56 -4.66 11.19 -13.11
CA VAL A 56 -4.30 11.91 -11.88
C VAL A 56 -4.85 11.20 -10.63
N VAL A 57 -6.03 10.57 -10.72
CA VAL A 57 -6.65 9.83 -9.63
C VAL A 57 -5.81 8.62 -9.24
N ARG A 58 -5.39 7.82 -10.24
CA ARG A 58 -4.53 6.65 -10.01
C ARG A 58 -3.19 7.09 -9.43
N ARG A 59 -2.52 8.07 -10.06
CA ARG A 59 -1.26 8.64 -9.58
C ARG A 59 -1.32 9.08 -8.12
N ARG A 60 -2.29 9.93 -7.77
CA ARG A 60 -2.44 10.45 -6.40
C ARG A 60 -2.69 9.32 -5.40
N GLY A 61 -3.52 8.35 -5.76
CA GLY A 61 -3.78 7.20 -4.90
C GLY A 61 -2.56 6.31 -4.68
N ILE A 62 -1.79 6.04 -5.74
CA ILE A 62 -0.53 5.27 -5.65
C ILE A 62 0.49 6.00 -4.76
N VAL A 63 0.69 7.30 -4.96
CA VAL A 63 1.60 8.10 -4.12
C VAL A 63 1.16 8.10 -2.66
N GLY A 64 -0.14 8.21 -2.40
CA GLY A 64 -0.71 8.08 -1.06
C GLY A 64 -0.45 6.70 -0.44
N ALA A 65 -0.62 5.62 -1.22
CA ALA A 65 -0.34 4.27 -0.77
C ALA A 65 1.13 4.08 -0.38
N LEU A 66 2.06 4.57 -1.21
CA LEU A 66 3.50 4.54 -0.93
C LEU A 66 3.83 5.35 0.33
N ARG A 67 3.26 6.55 0.48
CA ARG A 67 3.44 7.37 1.69
C ARG A 67 3.01 6.62 2.95
N ASN A 68 1.83 5.99 2.92
CA ASN A 68 1.31 5.23 4.05
C ASN A 68 2.20 4.03 4.42
N CYS A 69 2.84 3.42 3.43
CA CYS A 69 3.77 2.31 3.66
C CYS A 69 5.11 2.77 4.27
N CYS A 70 5.61 3.94 3.87
CA CYS A 70 6.92 4.44 4.30
C CYS A 70 6.88 5.25 5.60
N PHE A 71 5.76 5.92 5.90
CA PHE A 71 5.66 6.85 7.03
C PHE A 71 4.54 6.45 7.98
N GLN A 72 4.88 5.63 8.97
CA GLN A 72 3.96 5.29 10.06
C GLN A 72 4.00 6.42 11.10
N HIS A 73 2.88 7.12 11.28
CA HIS A 73 2.73 8.08 12.37
C HIS A 73 2.24 7.31 13.59
N GLY A 74 3.15 7.06 14.53
CA GLY A 74 2.83 6.54 15.87
C GLY A 74 1.97 5.28 15.86
N GLU A 75 2.59 4.12 15.67
CA GLU A 75 2.10 2.97 16.41
C GLU A 75 2.15 3.37 17.89
N THR A 76 1.00 3.66 18.50
CA THR A 76 0.86 3.43 19.93
C THR A 76 1.33 1.98 20.10
N PRO A 77 2.43 1.72 20.82
CA PRO A 77 2.80 0.36 21.09
C PRO A 77 1.57 -0.29 21.71
N GLY A 78 1.07 -1.37 21.10
CA GLY A 78 0.08 -2.21 21.79
C GLY A 78 0.63 -2.54 23.18
N PRO A 79 -0.24 -2.82 24.17
CA PRO A 79 0.22 -3.13 25.51
C PRO A 79 1.33 -4.19 25.42
N SER A 80 2.53 -3.82 25.87
CA SER A 80 3.64 -4.77 25.95
C SER A 80 3.15 -5.97 26.75
N PRO A 81 3.46 -7.21 26.33
CA PRO A 81 3.17 -8.36 27.17
C PRO A 81 3.89 -8.11 28.50
N THR A 82 3.11 -7.82 29.54
CA THR A 82 3.62 -7.60 30.88
C THR A 82 4.40 -8.84 31.27
N LEU A 83 5.72 -8.71 31.36
CA LEU A 83 6.53 -9.71 32.03
C LEU A 83 5.96 -9.86 33.46
N PRO A 84 5.71 -11.07 33.95
CA PRO A 84 5.36 -11.24 35.36
C PRO A 84 6.49 -10.64 36.20
N ARG A 85 6.15 -9.68 37.06
CA ARG A 85 7.10 -9.15 38.04
C ARG A 85 7.38 -10.26 39.07
N PRO A 86 8.64 -10.39 39.53
CA PRO A 86 9.02 -11.39 40.54
C PRO A 86 8.28 -11.19 41.86
#